data_AF-E3C9F7-F1
#
_entry.id   AF-E3C9F7-F1
#
_cell.length_a   1.000
_cell.length_b   1.000
_cell.length_c   1.000
_cell.angle_alpha   90.00
_cell.angle_beta   90.00
_cell.angle_gamma   90.00
#
_symmetry.space_group_name_H-M   'P 1'
#
loop_
_entity.id
_entity.type
_entity.pdbx_description
1 polymer ?
#
loop_
_entity_poly.entity_id
_entity_poly.type
_entity_poly.pdbx_seq_one_letter_code
_entity_poly.pdbx_strand_id
1 'polypeptide(L)'
;MSLLPPFFVKGEFAFMVHLLAKATGREIKPSKVITTFDETAPEIQEYFTIVFSRGSRNSISFRKADLQLPFISENHSLLEYLEPELKKRLAELDVDDSASQRVRNALVELLPRGAATIDDVAPALGVSKRTLQRKLKAEETNFQQQLNATREMLAKNYTEYNDVN
;
A
#
# COMPACT_ATOMS: atom_id res chain seq x y z
N MET A 1 14.63 10.13 24.14
CA MET A 1 13.56 10.42 23.17
C MET A 1 14.23 10.97 21.93
N SER A 2 14.21 10.27 20.79
CA SER A 2 14.84 10.76 19.57
C SER A 2 14.09 12.00 19.07
N LEU A 3 14.78 13.12 18.94
CA LEU A 3 14.24 14.32 18.31
C LEU A 3 14.10 14.03 16.81
N LEU A 4 12.88 14.08 16.30
CA LEU A 4 12.64 13.96 14.86
C LEU A 4 13.30 15.13 14.12
N PRO A 5 13.93 14.90 12.96
CA PRO A 5 14.48 15.97 12.15
C PRO A 5 13.42 17.03 11.79
N PRO A 6 13.73 18.34 11.83
CA PRO A 6 12.75 19.39 11.53
C PRO A 6 12.10 19.27 10.16
N PHE A 7 12.84 18.87 9.13
CA PHE A 7 12.30 18.70 7.78
C PHE A 7 11.20 17.62 7.74
N PHE A 8 11.37 16.54 8.52
CA PHE A 8 10.42 15.43 8.55
C PHE A 8 9.10 15.88 9.17
N VAL A 9 9.17 16.60 10.29
CA VAL A 9 7.98 17.15 10.97
C VAL A 9 7.20 18.11 10.05
N LYS A 10 7.91 18.95 9.29
CA LYS A 10 7.29 19.87 8.33
C LYS A 10 6.66 19.15 7.16
N GLY A 11 7.34 18.15 6.61
CA GLY A 11 6.80 17.29 5.56
C GLY A 11 5.52 16.60 6.01
N GLU A 12 5.52 16.04 7.22
CA GLU A 12 4.34 15.36 7.80
C GLU A 12 3.16 16.33 7.98
N PHE A 13 3.41 17.53 8.49
CA PHE A 13 2.37 18.54 8.64
C PHE A 13 1.82 19.02 7.30
N ALA A 14 2.68 19.24 6.31
CA ALA A 14 2.26 19.63 4.96
C ALA A 14 1.44 18.51 4.31
N PHE A 15 1.85 17.24 4.51
CA PHE A 15 1.10 16.08 4.06
C PHE A 15 -0.30 16.04 4.68
N MET A 16 -0.44 16.24 5.99
CA MET A 16 -1.76 16.27 6.64
C MET A 16 -2.67 17.37 6.08
N VAL A 17 -2.14 18.60 5.87
CA VAL A 17 -2.88 19.71 5.26
C VAL A 17 -3.34 19.34 3.85
N HIS A 18 -2.43 18.81 3.03
CA HIS A 18 -2.74 18.43 1.65
C HIS A 18 -3.75 17.28 1.58
N LEU A 19 -3.62 16.28 2.46
CA LEU A 19 -4.52 15.14 2.55
C LEU A 19 -5.94 15.61 2.91
N LEU A 20 -6.10 16.44 3.94
CA LEU A 20 -7.40 16.95 4.34
C LEU A 20 -8.03 17.82 3.25
N ALA A 21 -7.22 18.66 2.59
CA ALA A 21 -7.70 19.50 1.51
C ALA A 21 -8.15 18.68 0.29
N LYS A 22 -7.39 17.66 -0.09
CA LYS A 22 -7.73 16.76 -1.19
C LYS A 22 -8.93 15.87 -0.86
N ALA A 23 -9.00 15.36 0.36
CA ALA A 23 -10.09 14.51 0.85
C ALA A 23 -11.42 15.25 0.86
N THR A 24 -11.45 16.50 1.33
CA THR A 24 -12.68 17.29 1.49
C THR A 24 -12.95 18.23 0.31
N GLY A 25 -11.99 18.35 -0.64
CA GLY A 25 -11.92 19.35 -1.72
C GLY A 25 -12.17 20.80 -1.27
N ARG A 26 -11.92 21.09 0.00
CA ARG A 26 -11.92 22.44 0.56
C ARG A 26 -10.53 22.76 1.06
N GLU A 27 -10.18 24.04 1.08
CA GLU A 27 -8.93 24.47 1.70
C GLU A 27 -9.05 24.33 3.23
N ILE A 28 -8.32 23.37 3.81
CA ILE A 28 -8.30 23.13 5.26
C ILE A 28 -7.02 23.72 5.84
N LYS A 29 -7.17 24.69 6.74
CA LYS A 29 -6.03 25.37 7.38
C LYS A 29 -5.89 24.96 8.84
N PRO A 30 -4.66 24.77 9.34
CA PRO A 30 -4.46 24.51 10.75
C PRO A 30 -4.87 25.71 11.60
N SER A 31 -5.44 25.44 12.78
CA SER A 31 -5.74 26.44 13.80
C SER A 31 -4.59 26.65 14.78
N LYS A 32 -3.65 25.70 14.87
CA LYS A 32 -2.45 25.80 15.71
C LYS A 32 -1.36 24.85 15.21
N VAL A 33 -0.11 25.31 15.20
CA VAL A 33 1.07 24.47 14.98
C VAL A 33 2.05 24.66 16.12
N ILE A 34 2.49 23.55 16.72
CA ILE A 34 3.50 23.51 17.77
C ILE A 34 4.65 22.62 17.30
N THR A 35 5.88 23.08 17.44
CA THR A 35 7.09 22.33 17.10
C THR A 35 8.07 22.31 18.28
N THR A 36 8.92 21.28 18.34
CA THR A 36 10.02 21.20 19.32
C THR A 36 11.24 22.06 18.95
N PHE A 37 11.19 22.67 17.76
CA PHE A 37 12.20 23.58 17.19
C PHE A 37 11.54 24.91 16.82
N ASP A 38 12.34 25.95 16.66
CA ASP A 38 11.88 27.24 16.17
C ASP A 38 11.79 27.21 14.63
N GLU A 39 10.64 27.62 14.10
CA GLU A 39 10.44 27.76 12.64
C GLU A 39 10.31 29.24 12.30
N THR A 40 11.32 29.75 11.58
CA THR A 40 11.48 31.16 11.25
C THR A 40 11.38 31.44 9.75
N ALA A 41 11.28 30.41 8.91
CA ALA A 41 11.16 30.56 7.47
C ALA A 41 9.78 31.13 7.12
N PRO A 42 9.71 32.34 6.53
CA PRO A 42 8.44 32.99 6.22
C PRO A 42 7.63 32.20 5.19
N GLU A 43 8.29 31.51 4.25
CA GLU A 43 7.59 30.72 3.22
C GLU A 43 6.80 29.55 3.83
N ILE A 44 7.33 28.96 4.91
CA ILE A 44 6.66 27.88 5.64
C ILE A 44 5.45 28.43 6.40
N GLN A 45 5.61 29.54 7.12
CA GLN A 45 4.51 30.14 7.87
C GLN A 45 3.38 30.64 6.96
N GLU A 46 3.73 31.17 5.78
CA GLU A 46 2.78 31.57 4.75
C GLU A 46 2.01 30.35 4.19
N TYR A 47 2.71 29.26 3.86
CA TYR A 47 2.07 28.02 3.40
C TYR A 47 1.01 27.49 4.38
N PHE A 48 1.33 27.46 5.69
CA PHE A 48 0.36 27.03 6.71
C PHE A 48 -0.61 28.14 7.14
N THR A 49 -0.41 29.38 6.66
CA THR A 49 -1.14 30.58 7.07
C THR A 49 -1.16 30.76 8.60
N ILE A 50 -0.10 30.33 9.29
CA ILE A 50 -0.01 30.39 10.75
C ILE A 50 1.44 30.44 11.22
N VAL A 51 1.68 31.20 12.28
CA VAL A 51 2.97 31.24 12.96
C VAL A 51 3.11 30.03 13.86
N PHE A 52 4.27 29.37 13.79
CA PHE A 52 4.56 28.18 14.57
C PHE A 52 4.95 28.58 15.99
N SER A 53 4.42 27.90 16.99
CA SER A 53 4.79 28.10 18.39
C SER A 53 5.75 27.01 18.85
N ARG A 54 6.78 27.36 19.62
CA ARG A 54 7.64 26.34 20.24
C ARG A 54 6.95 25.68 21.44
N GLY A 55 7.11 24.37 21.57
CA GLY A 55 6.58 23.61 22.71
C GLY A 55 7.33 22.31 22.97
N SER A 56 6.79 21.49 23.86
CA SER A 56 7.41 20.22 24.29
C SER A 56 7.16 19.05 23.33
N ARG A 57 6.25 19.20 22.36
CA ARG A 57 5.91 18.17 21.36
C ARG A 57 5.53 18.80 20.02
N ASN A 58 5.77 18.06 18.94
CA ASN A 58 5.28 18.41 17.62
C ASN A 58 3.78 18.12 17.54
N SER A 59 2.96 19.10 17.18
CA SER A 59 1.53 18.91 16.95
C SER A 59 0.95 19.94 15.99
N ILE A 60 0.07 19.49 15.10
CA ILE A 60 -0.78 20.33 14.25
C ILE A 60 -2.23 20.14 14.70
N SER A 61 -3.01 21.22 14.76
CA SER A 61 -4.41 21.21 15.18
C SER A 61 -5.29 21.86 14.12
N PHE A 62 -6.51 21.38 13.99
CA PHE A 62 -7.51 21.85 13.04
C PHE A 62 -8.82 22.20 13.76
N ARG A 63 -9.68 22.99 13.11
CA ARG A 63 -11.02 23.22 13.66
C ARG A 63 -11.82 21.92 13.58
N LYS A 64 -12.60 21.63 14.62
CA LYS A 64 -13.47 20.45 14.63
C LYS A 64 -14.44 20.41 13.44
N ALA A 65 -14.98 21.57 13.06
CA ALA A 65 -15.88 21.69 11.91
C ALA A 65 -15.22 21.26 10.59
N ASP A 66 -13.93 21.56 10.42
CA ASP A 66 -13.17 21.21 9.22
C ASP A 66 -12.95 19.68 9.13
N LEU A 67 -12.75 19.02 10.28
CA LEU A 67 -12.58 17.56 10.37
C LEU A 67 -13.89 16.76 10.27
N GLN A 68 -15.03 17.44 10.31
CA GLN A 68 -16.36 16.82 10.15
C GLN A 68 -16.87 16.93 8.71
N LEU A 69 -16.12 17.56 7.81
CA LEU A 69 -16.46 17.60 6.40
C LEU A 69 -16.39 16.19 5.80
N PRO A 70 -17.41 15.76 5.03
CA PRO A 70 -17.37 14.48 4.36
C PRO A 70 -16.27 14.47 3.31
N PHE A 71 -15.71 13.30 3.03
CA PHE A 71 -14.72 13.19 1.96
C PHE A 71 -15.46 13.29 0.61
N ILE A 72 -14.93 14.05 -0.34
CA ILE A 72 -15.50 14.13 -1.71
C ILE A 72 -15.40 12.78 -2.42
N SER A 73 -14.41 11.97 -2.05
CA SER A 73 -14.31 10.58 -2.50
C SER A 73 -15.27 9.63 -1.77
N GLU A 74 -16.21 10.12 -0.95
CA GLU A 74 -17.35 9.33 -0.45
C GLU A 74 -18.27 8.99 -1.63
N ASN A 75 -17.82 8.04 -2.45
CA ASN A 75 -18.72 7.20 -3.20
C ASN A 75 -18.99 5.98 -2.33
N HIS A 76 -19.89 6.14 -1.35
CA HIS A 76 -20.27 5.07 -0.43
C HIS A 76 -20.63 3.80 -1.20
N SER A 77 -21.31 3.96 -2.34
CA SER A 77 -21.67 2.88 -3.25
C SER A 77 -20.45 2.16 -3.86
N LEU A 78 -19.38 2.89 -4.22
CA LEU A 78 -18.13 2.30 -4.71
C LEU A 78 -17.33 1.64 -3.57
N LEU A 79 -17.32 2.23 -2.38
CA LEU A 79 -16.69 1.64 -1.20
C LEU A 79 -17.41 0.36 -0.76
N GLU A 80 -18.74 0.34 -0.70
CA GLU A 80 -19.54 -0.86 -0.43
C GLU A 80 -19.35 -1.95 -1.50
N TYR A 81 -19.13 -1.56 -2.76
CA TYR A 81 -18.80 -2.50 -3.84
C TYR A 81 -17.36 -3.02 -3.75
N LEU A 82 -16.39 -2.17 -3.43
CA LEU A 82 -14.96 -2.52 -3.41
C LEU A 82 -14.55 -3.21 -2.10
N GLU A 83 -15.17 -2.88 -0.97
CA GLU A 83 -14.79 -3.37 0.35
C GLU A 83 -14.85 -4.91 0.46
N PRO A 84 -15.88 -5.61 -0.06
CA PRO A 84 -15.89 -7.08 -0.09
C PRO A 84 -14.75 -7.67 -0.92
N GLU A 85 -14.45 -7.09 -2.09
CA GLU A 85 -13.37 -7.56 -2.97
C GLU A 85 -11.98 -7.27 -2.38
N LEU A 86 -11.80 -6.11 -1.74
CA LEU A 86 -10.58 -5.76 -1.02
C LEU A 86 -10.39 -6.64 0.22
N LYS A 87 -11.45 -6.93 0.98
CA LYS A 87 -11.42 -7.90 2.09
C LYS A 87 -11.12 -9.30 1.61
N LYS A 88 -11.69 -9.72 0.48
CA LYS A 88 -11.39 -11.01 -0.15
C LYS A 88 -9.92 -11.08 -0.53
N ARG A 89 -9.36 -10.06 -1.20
CA ARG A 89 -7.94 -10.02 -1.56
C ARG A 89 -7.01 -9.91 -0.36
N LEU A 90 -7.39 -9.18 0.68
CA LEU A 90 -6.65 -9.16 1.94
C LEU A 90 -6.69 -10.53 2.62
N ALA A 91 -7.83 -11.21 2.64
CA ALA A 91 -7.93 -12.57 3.14
C ALA A 91 -7.12 -13.56 2.28
N GLU A 92 -7.09 -13.40 0.96
CA GLU A 92 -6.22 -14.18 0.06
C GLU A 92 -4.73 -13.90 0.32
N LEU A 93 -4.37 -12.70 0.77
CA LEU A 93 -3.01 -12.35 1.19
C LEU A 93 -2.68 -12.87 2.60
N ASP A 94 -3.64 -12.88 3.53
CA ASP A 94 -3.45 -13.33 4.92
C ASP A 94 -3.53 -14.85 5.08
N VAL A 95 -4.09 -15.59 4.13
CA VAL A 95 -4.37 -17.03 4.31
C VAL A 95 -3.29 -17.95 3.71
N ASP A 96 -2.34 -17.49 2.89
CA ASP A 96 -1.35 -18.41 2.33
C ASP A 96 0.03 -17.79 1.99
N ASP A 97 0.88 -17.54 3.01
CA ASP A 97 2.34 -17.31 2.83
C ASP A 97 3.10 -18.65 2.56
N SER A 98 2.40 -19.68 2.10
CA SER A 98 3.05 -20.93 1.70
C SER A 98 4.03 -20.69 0.55
N ALA A 99 5.05 -21.54 0.50
CA ALA A 99 5.96 -21.57 -0.64
C ALA A 99 5.21 -21.88 -1.94
N SER A 100 4.12 -22.66 -1.87
CA SER A 100 3.24 -22.96 -3.00
C SER A 100 2.60 -21.70 -3.58
N GLN A 101 1.95 -20.87 -2.76
CA GLN A 101 1.30 -19.66 -3.24
C GLN A 101 2.32 -18.65 -3.76
N ARG A 102 3.46 -18.50 -3.08
CA ARG A 102 4.55 -17.62 -3.55
C ARG A 102 5.09 -18.05 -4.91
N VAL A 103 5.22 -19.35 -5.15
CA VAL A 103 5.61 -19.90 -6.46
C VAL A 103 4.55 -19.61 -7.52
N ARG A 104 3.27 -19.82 -7.23
CA ARG A 104 2.17 -19.50 -8.17
C ARG A 104 2.16 -18.01 -8.53
N ASN A 105 2.31 -17.12 -7.55
CA ASN A 105 2.36 -15.67 -7.77
C ASN A 105 3.53 -15.27 -8.68
N ALA A 106 4.74 -15.78 -8.41
CA ALA A 106 5.90 -15.52 -9.27
C ALA A 106 5.70 -16.07 -10.69
N LEU A 107 5.06 -17.23 -10.83
CA LEU A 107 4.81 -17.83 -12.14
C LEU A 107 3.78 -17.05 -12.96
N VAL A 108 2.79 -16.39 -12.36
CA VAL A 108 1.84 -15.52 -13.07
C VAL A 108 2.56 -14.38 -13.81
N GLU A 109 3.62 -13.82 -13.21
CA GLU A 109 4.39 -12.74 -13.82
C GLU A 109 5.40 -13.24 -14.88
N LEU A 110 5.98 -14.41 -14.65
CA LEU A 110 7.09 -14.93 -15.45
C LEU A 110 6.62 -15.76 -16.67
N LEU A 111 5.48 -16.47 -16.56
CA LEU A 111 4.92 -17.30 -17.64
C LEU A 111 4.66 -16.52 -18.94
N PRO A 112 4.03 -15.33 -18.94
CA PRO A 112 3.83 -14.53 -20.15
C PRO A 112 5.13 -14.11 -20.84
N ARG A 113 6.25 -14.12 -20.11
CA ARG A 113 7.58 -13.71 -20.60
C ARG A 113 8.45 -14.89 -21.05
N GLY A 114 7.92 -16.12 -21.02
CA GLY A 114 8.62 -17.33 -21.45
C GLY A 114 9.63 -17.89 -20.44
N ALA A 115 9.80 -17.27 -19.27
CA ALA A 115 10.64 -17.75 -18.17
C ALA A 115 9.75 -18.49 -17.15
N ALA A 116 9.90 -19.78 -16.98
CA ALA A 116 9.01 -20.56 -16.09
C ALA A 116 9.69 -21.77 -15.47
N THR A 117 11.01 -21.72 -15.35
CA THR A 117 11.78 -22.79 -14.71
C THR A 117 11.97 -22.49 -13.23
N ILE A 118 12.30 -23.52 -12.46
CA ILE A 118 12.61 -23.34 -11.04
C ILE A 118 13.86 -22.47 -10.82
N ASP A 119 14.77 -22.44 -11.80
CA ASP A 119 15.98 -21.61 -11.79
C ASP A 119 15.67 -20.14 -12.06
N ASP A 120 14.52 -19.83 -12.69
CA ASP A 120 14.00 -18.46 -12.84
C ASP A 120 13.23 -18.01 -11.60
N VAL A 121 12.40 -18.91 -11.04
CA VAL A 121 11.48 -18.58 -9.93
C VAL A 121 12.19 -18.48 -8.59
N ALA A 122 13.21 -19.32 -8.32
CA ALA A 122 13.89 -19.30 -7.03
C ALA A 122 14.60 -17.97 -6.74
N PRO A 123 15.38 -17.37 -7.67
CA PRO A 123 15.94 -16.04 -7.51
C PRO A 123 14.88 -14.94 -7.34
N ALA A 124 13.78 -15.01 -8.09
CA ALA A 124 12.67 -14.05 -7.98
C ALA A 124 12.03 -14.04 -6.57
N LEU A 125 12.06 -15.19 -5.89
CA LEU A 125 11.58 -15.35 -4.51
C LEU A 125 12.67 -15.12 -3.44
N GLY A 126 13.89 -14.75 -3.84
CA GLY A 126 15.01 -14.50 -2.92
C GLY A 126 15.53 -15.75 -2.21
N VAL A 127 15.35 -16.94 -2.79
CA VAL A 127 15.74 -18.23 -2.17
C VAL A 127 16.54 -19.10 -3.14
N SER A 128 17.32 -20.04 -2.61
CA SER A 128 17.96 -21.05 -3.45
C SER A 128 16.96 -22.12 -3.93
N LYS A 129 17.21 -22.73 -5.10
CA LYS A 129 16.45 -23.87 -5.64
C LYS A 129 16.23 -24.98 -4.61
N ARG A 130 17.30 -25.37 -3.90
CA ARG A 130 17.24 -26.39 -2.83
C ARG A 130 16.27 -25.99 -1.71
N THR A 131 16.27 -24.72 -1.31
CA THR A 131 15.36 -24.21 -0.28
C THR A 131 13.92 -24.23 -0.76
N LEU A 132 13.68 -23.79 -1.99
CA LEU A 132 12.35 -23.78 -2.59
C LEU A 132 11.77 -25.20 -2.70
N GLN A 133 12.54 -26.15 -3.21
CA GLN A 133 12.14 -27.56 -3.30
C GLN A 133 11.86 -28.17 -1.92
N ARG A 134 12.69 -27.84 -0.92
CA ARG A 134 12.47 -28.32 0.46
C ARG A 134 11.17 -27.79 1.05
N LYS A 135 10.86 -26.50 0.86
CA LYS A 135 9.61 -25.89 1.36
C LYS A 135 8.38 -26.49 0.67
N LEU A 136 8.41 -26.60 -0.66
CA LEU A 136 7.33 -27.24 -1.42
C LEU A 136 7.11 -28.69 -0.99
N LYS A 137 8.19 -29.45 -0.76
CA LYS A 137 8.08 -30.83 -0.27
C LYS A 137 7.48 -30.91 1.14
N ALA A 138 7.76 -29.93 2.01
CA ALA A 138 7.15 -29.85 3.34
C ALA A 138 5.64 -29.54 3.27
N GLU A 139 5.20 -28.92 2.18
CA GLU A 139 3.79 -28.68 1.83
C GLU A 139 3.22 -29.82 0.95
N GLU A 140 3.89 -30.96 0.89
CA GLU A 140 3.47 -32.15 0.11
C GLU A 140 3.25 -31.89 -1.39
N THR A 141 3.91 -30.87 -1.95
CA THR A 141 3.85 -30.51 -3.37
C THR A 141 5.24 -30.43 -4.01
N ASN A 142 5.28 -30.20 -5.32
CA ASN A 142 6.49 -29.87 -6.07
C ASN A 142 6.28 -28.70 -7.05
N PHE A 143 7.38 -28.21 -7.64
CA PHE A 143 7.36 -27.08 -8.56
C PHE A 143 6.52 -27.36 -9.82
N GLN A 144 6.58 -28.58 -10.36
CA GLN A 144 5.84 -28.93 -11.59
C GLN A 144 4.32 -28.89 -11.36
N GLN A 145 3.86 -29.32 -10.18
CA GLN A 145 2.45 -29.22 -9.80
C GLN A 145 1.99 -27.76 -9.74
N GLN A 146 2.80 -26.88 -9.14
CA GLN A 146 2.48 -25.45 -9.08
C GLN A 146 2.52 -24.77 -10.45
N LEU A 147 3.48 -25.17 -11.30
CA LEU A 147 3.56 -24.73 -12.69
C LEU A 147 2.32 -25.13 -13.50
N ASN A 148 1.89 -26.37 -13.38
CA ASN A 148 0.71 -26.87 -14.10
C ASN A 148 -0.57 -26.18 -13.60
N ALA A 149 -0.74 -26.04 -12.28
CA ALA A 149 -1.88 -25.34 -11.69
C ALA A 149 -1.96 -23.88 -12.16
N THR A 150 -0.82 -23.19 -12.22
CA THR A 150 -0.76 -21.79 -12.69
C THR A 150 -1.10 -21.69 -14.18
N ARG A 151 -0.61 -22.62 -15.01
CA ARG A 151 -0.95 -22.67 -16.45
C ARG A 151 -2.43 -22.91 -16.67
N GLU A 152 -3.04 -23.82 -15.91
CA GLU A 152 -4.47 -24.11 -16.01
C GLU A 152 -5.32 -22.91 -15.60
N MET A 153 -4.96 -22.24 -14.50
CA MET A 153 -5.62 -21.02 -14.05
C MET A 153 -5.54 -19.91 -15.10
N LEU A 154 -4.36 -19.66 -15.66
CA LEU A 154 -4.18 -18.65 -16.71
C LEU A 154 -4.97 -19.01 -17.97
N ALA A 155 -4.94 -20.28 -18.39
CA ALA A 155 -5.71 -20.73 -19.56
C ALA A 155 -7.22 -20.48 -19.38
N LYS A 156 -7.79 -20.78 -18.21
CA LYS A 156 -9.21 -20.49 -17.90
C LYS A 156 -9.51 -18.99 -17.99
N ASN A 157 -8.66 -18.16 -17.38
CA ASN A 157 -8.84 -16.71 -17.40
C ASN A 157 -8.74 -16.13 -18.84
N TYR A 158 -7.87 -16.69 -19.70
CA TYR A 158 -7.77 -16.27 -21.09
C TYR A 158 -8.97 -16.70 -21.94
N THR A 159 -9.61 -17.84 -21.62
CA THR A 159 -10.85 -18.25 -22.29
C THR A 159 -12.01 -17.33 -21.92
N GLU A 160 -12.18 -16.98 -20.63
CA GLU A 160 -13.24 -16.06 -20.19
C GLU A 160 -13.08 -14.64 -20.73
N TYR A 161 -11.85 -14.15 -20.92
CA TYR A 161 -11.59 -12.83 -21.51
C TYR A 161 -11.91 -12.75 -23.01
N ASN A 162 -11.86 -13.87 -23.73
CA ASN A 162 -12.10 -13.91 -25.18
C ASN A 162 -13.58 -14.07 -25.58
N ASP A 163 -14.49 -14.34 -24.63
CA ASP A 163 -15.93 -14.41 -24.89
C ASP A 163 -16.66 -13.06 -24.73
N VAL A 164 -15.91 -11.96 -24.48
CA VAL A 164 -16.47 -10.61 -24.24
C VAL A 164 -16.03 -9.55 -25.27
N ASN A 165 -15.59 -9.95 -26.47
CA ASN A 165 -15.34 -9.01 -27.59
C ASN A 165 -16.08 -9.42 -28.86
#